data_AF-A0A0M9EHJ8-F1
#
_entry.id   AF-A0A0M9EHJ8-F1
#
_cell.length_a   1.000
_cell.length_b   1.000
_cell.length_c   1.000
_cell.angle_alpha   90.00
_cell.angle_beta   90.00
_cell.angle_gamma   90.00
#
_symmetry.space_group_name_H-M   'P 1'
#
loop_
_entity.id
_entity.type
_entity.pdbx_description
1 polymer ?
#
loop_
_entity_poly.entity_id
_entity_poly.type
_entity_poly.pdbx_seq_one_letter_code
_entity_poly.pdbx_strand_id
1 'polypeptide(L)'
;MLIVGQAPGARVHQSGRPFTDPSGDRLRDWMGVDASVFYDTSQIAIVPMAFCFPGYDAKGSDLPPPPICAETWRMRVMNELGEIPLTLVVGGHAQKWHLASKAGVTDTVRSWRDHAPAVFPLPHPSWRNTGWIKKHPWFEADLLPTLRARIKETLA
;
A
#
# COMPACT_ATOMS: atom_id res chain seq x y z
N MET A 1 -8.45 -9.99 0.31
CA MET A 1 -8.08 -8.61 0.72
C MET A 1 -7.33 -7.88 -0.40
N LEU A 2 -7.18 -6.56 -0.31
CA LEU A 2 -6.52 -5.73 -1.32
C LEU A 2 -5.38 -4.89 -0.73
N ILE A 3 -4.27 -4.78 -1.46
CA ILE A 3 -3.21 -3.82 -1.21
C ILE A 3 -3.13 -2.85 -2.39
N VAL A 4 -3.20 -1.55 -2.12
CA VAL A 4 -3.07 -0.51 -3.14
C VAL A 4 -1.82 0.32 -2.89
N GLY A 5 -0.87 0.24 -3.81
CA GLY A 5 0.41 0.96 -3.75
C GLY A 5 0.49 2.12 -4.75
N GLN A 6 1.64 2.81 -4.80
CA GLN A 6 1.86 3.91 -5.75
C GLN A 6 2.14 3.41 -7.18
N ALA A 7 3.37 3.00 -7.44
CA ALA A 7 3.85 2.52 -8.73
C ALA A 7 5.02 1.56 -8.46
N PRO A 8 5.30 0.60 -9.35
CA PRO A 8 6.51 -0.21 -9.21
C PRO A 8 7.75 0.65 -9.41
N GLY A 9 8.77 0.47 -8.57
CA GLY A 9 10.12 0.97 -8.86
C GLY A 9 10.78 0.16 -9.98
N ALA A 10 11.94 0.62 -10.49
CA ALA A 10 12.61 -0.02 -11.64
C ALA A 10 12.86 -1.53 -11.46
N ARG A 11 13.31 -1.97 -10.28
CA ARG A 11 13.55 -3.40 -9.99
C ARG A 11 12.27 -4.23 -10.00
N VAL A 12 11.21 -3.72 -9.39
CA VAL A 12 9.89 -4.38 -9.34
C VAL A 12 9.29 -4.48 -10.74
N HIS A 13 9.47 -3.45 -11.56
CA HIS A 13 9.03 -3.45 -12.94
C HIS A 13 9.77 -4.51 -13.77
N GLN A 14 11.10 -4.63 -13.60
CA GLN A 14 11.89 -5.67 -14.25
C GLN A 14 11.52 -7.09 -13.79
N SER A 15 11.21 -7.27 -12.50
CA SER A 15 10.86 -8.60 -11.97
C SER A 15 9.42 -9.01 -12.31
N GLY A 16 8.57 -8.10 -12.77
CA GLY A 16 7.17 -8.35 -13.10
C GLY A 16 6.28 -8.73 -11.92
N ARG A 17 6.79 -8.66 -10.68
CA ARG A 17 6.09 -9.09 -9.47
C ARG A 17 6.14 -7.99 -8.42
N PRO A 18 4.99 -7.47 -7.92
CA PRO A 18 4.97 -6.40 -6.91
C PRO A 18 5.76 -6.75 -5.65
N PHE A 19 6.38 -5.73 -5.02
CA PHE A 19 6.99 -5.86 -3.70
C PHE A 19 8.06 -6.97 -3.59
N THR A 20 8.83 -7.21 -4.65
CA THR A 20 10.01 -8.09 -4.70
C THR A 20 11.30 -7.41 -4.23
N ASP A 21 11.16 -6.27 -3.55
CA ASP A 21 12.26 -5.45 -3.06
C ASP A 21 12.19 -5.34 -1.52
N PRO A 22 13.19 -4.69 -0.86
CA PRO A 22 13.19 -4.53 0.60
C PRO A 22 11.98 -3.80 1.17
N SER A 23 11.28 -2.99 0.37
CA SER A 23 10.03 -2.36 0.82
C SER A 23 8.92 -3.40 0.94
N GLY A 24 8.93 -4.42 0.09
CA GLY A 24 8.05 -5.58 0.20
C GLY A 24 8.32 -6.45 1.42
N ASP A 25 9.58 -6.68 1.77
CA ASP A 25 9.95 -7.39 3.00
C ASP A 25 9.38 -6.68 4.23
N ARG A 26 9.54 -5.37 4.28
CA ARG A 26 9.00 -4.55 5.38
C ARG A 26 7.47 -4.55 5.41
N LEU A 27 6.80 -4.52 4.24
CA LEU A 27 5.34 -4.58 4.19
C LEU A 27 4.82 -5.93 4.73
N ARG A 28 5.46 -7.04 4.35
CA ARG A 28 5.14 -8.38 4.87
C ARG A 28 5.32 -8.46 6.37
N ASP A 29 6.43 -7.91 6.88
CA ASP A 29 6.66 -7.81 8.33
C ASP A 29 5.55 -7.01 9.03
N TRP A 30 5.17 -5.85 8.52
CA TRP A 30 4.05 -5.07 9.07
C TRP A 30 2.74 -5.86 9.09
N MET A 31 2.45 -6.56 8.00
CA MET A 31 1.26 -7.40 7.86
C MET A 31 1.30 -8.64 8.76
N GLY A 32 2.48 -9.09 9.19
CA GLY A 32 2.65 -10.34 9.94
C GLY A 32 2.40 -11.59 9.09
N VAL A 33 2.70 -11.53 7.78
CA VAL A 33 2.51 -12.65 6.84
C VAL A 33 3.82 -12.98 6.12
N ASP A 34 3.98 -14.23 5.72
CA ASP A 34 5.12 -14.64 4.90
C ASP A 34 4.90 -14.38 3.39
N ALA A 35 5.91 -14.68 2.59
CA ALA A 35 5.85 -14.51 1.14
C ALA A 35 4.82 -15.42 0.45
N SER A 36 4.56 -16.62 1.00
CA SER A 36 3.61 -17.56 0.41
C SER A 36 2.18 -17.01 0.48
N VAL A 37 1.79 -16.48 1.63
CA VAL A 37 0.49 -15.81 1.84
C VAL A 37 0.44 -14.50 1.06
N PHE A 38 1.50 -13.68 1.12
CA PHE A 38 1.55 -12.39 0.45
C PHE A 38 1.36 -12.47 -1.07
N TYR A 39 1.85 -13.56 -1.69
CA TYR A 39 1.77 -13.78 -3.13
C TYR A 39 0.66 -14.74 -3.56
N ASP A 40 -0.16 -15.24 -2.64
CA ASP A 40 -1.35 -16.02 -2.98
C ASP A 40 -2.45 -15.10 -3.53
N THR A 41 -2.63 -15.12 -4.84
CA THR A 41 -3.61 -14.26 -5.53
C THR A 41 -5.05 -14.66 -5.26
N SER A 42 -5.31 -15.82 -4.66
CA SER A 42 -6.66 -16.18 -4.19
C SER A 42 -7.02 -15.46 -2.88
N GLN A 43 -6.02 -14.99 -2.13
CA GLN A 43 -6.19 -14.33 -0.85
C GLN A 43 -5.93 -12.81 -0.93
N ILE A 44 -4.89 -12.40 -1.67
CA ILE A 44 -4.39 -11.02 -1.67
C ILE A 44 -4.24 -10.51 -3.10
N ALA A 45 -5.03 -9.50 -3.44
CA ALA A 45 -4.85 -8.71 -4.66
C ALA A 45 -3.90 -7.53 -4.39
N ILE A 46 -2.97 -7.24 -5.31
CA ILE A 46 -2.06 -6.09 -5.22
C ILE A 46 -2.24 -5.22 -6.46
N VAL A 47 -2.75 -4.00 -6.28
CA VAL A 47 -3.10 -3.09 -7.40
C VAL A 47 -2.45 -1.71 -7.21
N PRO A 48 -1.30 -1.45 -7.86
CA PRO A 48 -0.66 -0.13 -7.80
C PRO A 48 -1.47 0.93 -8.55
N MET A 49 -1.30 2.21 -8.21
CA MET A 49 -1.92 3.34 -8.92
C MET A 49 -1.39 3.49 -10.35
N ALA A 50 -0.14 3.11 -10.61
CA ALA A 50 0.42 2.93 -11.95
C ALA A 50 0.98 1.53 -12.16
N PHE A 51 0.78 0.97 -13.35
CA PHE A 51 1.14 -0.41 -13.69
C PHE A 51 2.54 -0.56 -14.29
N CYS A 52 3.23 0.54 -14.57
CA CYS A 52 4.61 0.56 -15.06
C CYS A 52 5.48 1.49 -14.21
N PHE A 53 6.80 1.29 -14.29
CA PHE A 53 7.75 2.21 -13.65
C PHE A 53 7.69 3.56 -14.37
N PRO A 54 7.33 4.66 -13.68
CA PRO A 54 7.09 5.95 -14.32
C PRO A 54 8.39 6.69 -14.70
N GLY A 55 9.56 6.17 -14.31
CA GLY A 55 10.85 6.81 -14.51
C GLY A 55 11.37 7.51 -13.25
N TYR A 56 12.58 8.05 -13.35
CA TYR A 56 13.20 8.86 -12.30
C TYR A 56 13.09 10.34 -12.62
N ASP A 57 12.93 11.17 -11.59
CA ASP A 57 13.15 12.61 -11.69
C ASP A 57 14.66 12.94 -11.78
N ALA A 58 14.98 14.22 -12.00
CA ALA A 58 16.36 14.69 -12.08
C ALA A 58 17.18 14.48 -10.78
N LYS A 59 16.53 14.16 -9.66
CA LYS A 59 17.15 13.90 -8.36
C LYS A 59 17.23 12.39 -8.06
N GLY A 60 16.83 11.53 -8.99
CA GLY A 60 16.85 10.07 -8.84
C GLY A 60 15.72 9.50 -7.99
N SER A 61 14.63 10.25 -7.79
CA SER A 61 13.42 9.75 -7.10
C SER A 61 12.41 9.22 -8.12
N ASP A 62 11.66 8.18 -7.77
CA ASP A 62 10.60 7.65 -8.62
C ASP A 62 9.57 8.75 -8.89
N LEU A 63 9.21 8.92 -10.17
CA LEU A 63 8.14 9.81 -10.57
C LEU A 63 6.78 9.35 -9.98
N PRO A 64 5.82 10.27 -9.79
CA PRO A 64 4.50 9.89 -9.33
C PRO A 64 3.76 9.03 -10.38
N PRO A 65 2.80 8.19 -9.96
CA PRO A 65 1.93 7.47 -10.90
C PRO A 65 1.20 8.48 -11.80
N PRO A 66 1.27 8.35 -13.15
CA PRO A 66 0.62 9.28 -14.04
C PRO A 66 -0.92 9.17 -13.93
N PRO A 67 -1.67 10.30 -13.96
CA PRO A 67 -3.12 10.30 -13.78
C PRO A 67 -3.88 9.37 -14.74
N ILE A 68 -3.41 9.28 -15.99
CA ILE A 68 -4.02 8.45 -17.04
C ILE A 68 -4.16 6.98 -16.66
N CYS A 69 -3.26 6.44 -15.82
CA CYS A 69 -3.38 5.06 -15.35
C CYS A 69 -4.64 4.86 -14.52
N ALA A 70 -4.92 5.81 -13.62
CA ALA A 70 -6.10 5.74 -12.78
C ALA A 70 -7.38 6.00 -13.59
N GLU A 71 -7.36 7.01 -14.46
CA GLU A 71 -8.48 7.38 -15.34
C GLU A 71 -8.89 6.25 -16.28
N THR A 72 -7.91 5.52 -16.82
CA THR A 72 -8.16 4.47 -17.81
C THR A 72 -8.58 3.14 -17.17
N TRP A 73 -7.96 2.77 -16.04
CA TRP A 73 -8.02 1.39 -15.55
C TRP A 73 -8.61 1.25 -14.15
N ARG A 74 -8.57 2.28 -13.29
CA ARG A 74 -8.77 2.04 -11.85
C ARG A 74 -10.17 1.53 -11.53
N MET A 75 -11.20 2.21 -12.03
CA MET A 75 -12.59 1.81 -11.81
C MET A 75 -12.87 0.41 -12.37
N ARG A 76 -12.33 0.10 -13.54
CA ARG A 76 -12.46 -1.24 -14.16
C ARG A 76 -11.89 -2.32 -13.25
N VAL A 77 -10.66 -2.14 -12.77
CA VAL A 77 -10.02 -3.12 -11.86
C VAL A 77 -10.78 -3.25 -10.55
N MET A 78 -11.25 -2.15 -9.95
CA MET A 78 -12.02 -2.23 -8.69
C MET A 78 -13.35 -2.95 -8.89
N ASN A 79 -14.03 -2.75 -10.02
CA ASN A 79 -15.28 -3.45 -10.32
C ASN A 79 -15.07 -4.96 -10.52
N GLU A 80 -13.99 -5.37 -11.17
CA GLU A 80 -13.65 -6.80 -11.36
C GLU A 80 -13.28 -7.50 -10.05
N LEU A 81 -12.67 -6.79 -9.10
CA LEU A 81 -12.31 -7.37 -7.80
C LEU A 81 -13.52 -7.59 -6.88
N GLY A 82 -14.64 -6.93 -7.15
CA GLY A 82 -15.88 -7.09 -6.38
C GLY A 82 -15.77 -6.58 -4.94
N GLU A 83 -16.37 -7.32 -4.01
CA GLU A 83 -16.39 -6.96 -2.59
C GLU A 83 -15.05 -7.26 -1.91
N ILE A 84 -14.50 -6.26 -1.22
CA ILE A 84 -13.18 -6.32 -0.61
C ILE A 84 -13.31 -6.04 0.89
N PRO A 85 -13.14 -7.05 1.76
CA PRO A 85 -13.38 -6.91 3.21
C PRO A 85 -12.27 -6.13 3.94
N LEU A 86 -11.11 -5.94 3.31
CA LEU A 86 -9.96 -5.22 3.86
C LEU A 86 -9.11 -4.64 2.73
N THR A 87 -8.83 -3.33 2.80
CA THR A 87 -7.92 -2.63 1.88
C THR A 87 -6.77 -1.93 2.62
N LEU A 88 -5.53 -2.21 2.22
CA LEU A 88 -4.34 -1.50 2.71
C LEU A 88 -3.96 -0.41 1.71
N VAL A 89 -4.00 0.85 2.13
CA VAL A 89 -3.77 2.01 1.27
C VAL A 89 -2.38 2.58 1.51
N VAL A 90 -1.43 2.19 0.68
CA VAL A 90 0.00 2.38 0.90
C VAL A 90 0.53 3.60 0.14
N GLY A 91 0.86 4.65 0.89
CA GLY A 91 1.48 5.88 0.39
C GLY A 91 0.48 6.93 -0.13
N GLY A 92 0.97 8.17 -0.26
CA GLY A 92 0.12 9.35 -0.44
C GLY A 92 -0.72 9.37 -1.72
N HIS A 93 -0.21 8.86 -2.84
CA HIS A 93 -0.99 8.82 -4.09
C HIS A 93 -2.18 7.85 -4.00
N ALA A 94 -1.98 6.69 -3.37
CA ALA A 94 -3.06 5.74 -3.13
C ALA A 94 -4.07 6.33 -2.12
N GLN A 95 -3.59 6.97 -1.05
CA GLN A 95 -4.44 7.64 -0.05
C GLN A 95 -5.30 8.74 -0.66
N LYS A 96 -4.72 9.59 -1.51
CA LYS A 96 -5.45 10.67 -2.19
C LYS A 96 -6.59 10.12 -3.05
N TRP A 97 -6.36 9.03 -3.77
CA TRP A 97 -7.38 8.45 -4.65
C TRP A 97 -8.45 7.67 -3.87
N HIS A 98 -8.05 6.73 -3.02
CA HIS A 98 -8.97 5.79 -2.34
C HIS A 98 -9.71 6.40 -1.17
N LEU A 99 -9.13 7.39 -0.49
CA LEU A 99 -9.72 8.02 0.69
C LEU A 99 -10.22 9.44 0.43
N ALA A 100 -10.08 9.93 -0.80
CA ALA A 100 -10.30 11.34 -1.16
C ALA A 100 -9.58 12.33 -0.21
N SER A 101 -8.47 11.88 0.41
CA SER A 101 -7.80 12.64 1.47
C SER A 101 -7.08 13.85 0.89
N LYS A 102 -7.30 15.02 1.49
CA LYS A 102 -6.55 16.26 1.24
C LYS A 102 -5.39 16.46 2.21
N ALA A 103 -5.31 15.61 3.24
CA ALA A 103 -4.28 15.67 4.25
C ALA A 103 -2.97 15.01 3.76
N GLY A 104 -1.86 15.32 4.44
CA GLY A 104 -0.60 14.64 4.20
C GLY A 104 -0.60 13.22 4.77
N VAL A 105 0.33 12.37 4.29
CA VAL A 105 0.44 10.95 4.69
C VAL A 105 0.44 10.78 6.22
N THR A 106 1.15 11.63 6.95
CA THR A 106 1.21 11.53 8.42
C THR A 106 -0.17 11.63 9.06
N ASP A 107 -0.97 12.60 8.63
CA ASP A 107 -2.27 12.87 9.25
C ASP A 107 -3.29 11.81 8.82
N THR A 108 -3.27 11.41 7.54
CA THR A 108 -4.12 10.32 7.04
C THR A 108 -3.82 8.99 7.75
N VAL A 109 -2.55 8.67 7.99
CA VAL A 109 -2.17 7.45 8.74
C VAL A 109 -2.53 7.60 10.21
N ARG A 110 -2.40 8.79 10.80
CA ARG A 110 -2.79 9.04 12.20
C ARG A 110 -4.28 8.83 12.43
N SER A 111 -5.12 9.18 11.45
CA SER A 111 -6.57 8.98 11.48
C SER A 111 -7.02 7.58 11.05
N TRP A 112 -6.15 6.56 11.10
CA TRP A 112 -6.46 5.21 10.61
C TRP A 112 -7.72 4.59 11.24
N ARG A 113 -8.05 4.95 12.49
CA ARG A 113 -9.24 4.46 13.20
C ARG A 113 -10.54 4.89 12.55
N ASP A 114 -10.55 6.01 11.81
CA ASP A 114 -11.72 6.52 11.09
C ASP A 114 -12.03 5.68 9.84
N HIS A 115 -11.07 4.87 9.39
CA HIS A 115 -11.14 4.02 8.20
C HIS A 115 -11.24 2.54 8.53
N ALA A 116 -10.84 2.15 9.74
CA ALA A 116 -10.92 0.79 10.24
C ALA A 116 -12.38 0.34 10.45
N PRO A 117 -12.69 -0.97 10.38
CA PRO A 117 -11.78 -2.09 10.09
C PRO A 117 -11.63 -2.40 8.60
N ALA A 118 -12.32 -1.67 7.72
CA ALA A 118 -12.35 -1.96 6.28
C ALA A 118 -11.10 -1.44 5.55
N VAL A 119 -10.51 -0.34 6.00
CA VAL A 119 -9.40 0.31 5.31
C VAL A 119 -8.31 0.76 6.28
N PHE A 120 -7.05 0.51 5.94
CA PHE A 120 -5.89 0.94 6.71
C PHE A 120 -4.94 1.76 5.84
N PRO A 121 -4.86 3.09 6.04
CA PRO A 121 -3.83 3.90 5.41
C PRO A 121 -2.46 3.61 6.05
N LEU A 122 -1.46 3.37 5.20
CA LEU A 122 -0.08 3.10 5.60
C LEU A 122 0.88 4.08 4.92
N PRO A 123 1.97 4.49 5.58
CA PRO A 123 3.07 5.15 4.88
C PRO A 123 3.72 4.16 3.90
N HIS A 124 4.52 4.66 2.95
CA HIS A 124 5.28 3.76 2.08
C HIS A 124 6.30 2.95 2.90
N PRO A 125 6.47 1.63 2.70
CA PRO A 125 7.41 0.80 3.46
C PRO A 125 8.88 0.98 3.05
N SER A 126 9.24 2.13 2.48
CA SER A 126 10.63 2.43 2.10
C SER A 126 11.49 2.68 3.33
N TRP A 127 12.78 2.34 3.26
CA TRP A 127 13.78 2.72 4.26
C TRP A 127 13.84 4.23 4.52
N ARG A 128 13.45 5.06 3.54
CA ARG A 128 13.33 6.52 3.70
C ARG A 128 12.34 6.92 4.81
N ASN A 129 11.35 6.06 5.11
CA ASN A 129 10.38 6.30 6.19
C ASN A 129 10.81 5.79 7.57
N THR A 130 12.01 5.21 7.73
CA THR A 130 12.48 4.76 9.05
C THR A 130 12.56 5.90 10.07
N GLY A 131 12.99 7.10 9.66
CA GLY A 131 12.97 8.27 10.54
C GLY A 131 11.55 8.74 10.91
N TRP A 132 10.59 8.56 10.02
CA TRP A 132 9.18 8.86 10.29
C TRP A 132 8.61 7.89 11.33
N ILE A 133 8.86 6.59 11.19
CA ILE A 133 8.38 5.56 12.12
C ILE A 133 8.89 5.81 13.53
N LYS A 134 10.19 6.12 13.68
CA LYS A 134 10.79 6.46 14.99
C LYS A 134 10.15 7.68 15.66
N LYS A 135 9.65 8.65 14.88
CA LYS A 135 8.95 9.84 15.38
C LYS A 135 7.47 9.58 15.69
N HIS A 136 6.91 8.46 15.25
CA HIS A 136 5.50 8.12 15.37
C HIS A 136 5.35 6.69 15.94
N PRO A 137 5.76 6.45 17.20
CA PRO A 137 5.81 5.11 17.79
C PRO A 137 4.43 4.42 17.85
N TRP A 138 3.34 5.19 17.87
CA TRP A 138 1.97 4.67 17.76
C TRP A 138 1.72 3.87 16.48
N PHE A 139 2.51 4.08 15.42
CA PHE A 139 2.40 3.26 14.20
C PHE A 139 2.66 1.79 14.53
N GLU A 140 3.77 1.50 15.22
CA GLU A 140 4.14 0.13 15.59
C GLU A 140 3.42 -0.37 16.84
N ALA A 141 3.14 0.51 17.81
CA ALA A 141 2.51 0.14 19.08
C ALA A 141 0.99 -0.05 18.97
N ASP A 142 0.32 0.70 18.09
CA ASP A 142 -1.15 0.71 18.03
C ASP A 142 -1.67 0.21 16.68
N LEU A 143 -1.20 0.82 15.57
CA LEU A 143 -1.75 0.52 14.24
C LEU A 143 -1.41 -0.90 13.80
N LEU A 144 -0.13 -1.28 13.84
CA LEU A 144 0.30 -2.61 13.36
C LEU A 144 -0.35 -3.78 14.09
N PRO A 145 -0.49 -3.80 15.44
CA PRO A 145 -1.19 -4.89 16.12
C PRO A 145 -2.66 -5.02 15.70
N THR A 146 -3.39 -3.90 15.59
CA THR A 146 -4.79 -3.92 15.12
C THR A 146 -4.89 -4.38 13.67
N LEU A 147 -3.99 -3.90 12.81
CA LEU A 147 -3.92 -4.34 11.41
C LEU A 147 -3.68 -5.85 11.31
N ARG A 148 -2.70 -6.39 12.04
CA ARG A 148 -2.37 -7.83 12.04
C ARG A 148 -3.55 -8.69 12.49
N ALA A 149 -4.26 -8.28 13.54
CA ALA A 149 -5.46 -8.95 13.98
C ALA A 149 -6.53 -8.98 12.87
N ARG A 150 -6.76 -7.84 12.22
CA ARG A 150 -7.74 -7.73 11.13
C ARG A 150 -7.35 -8.53 9.89
N ILE A 151 -6.07 -8.56 9.54
CA ILE A 151 -5.54 -9.42 8.45
C ILE A 151 -5.82 -10.88 8.79
N LYS A 152 -5.50 -11.33 10.01
CA LYS A 152 -5.74 -12.72 10.42
C LYS A 152 -7.21 -13.11 10.32
N GLU A 153 -8.13 -12.24 10.71
CA GLU A 153 -9.58 -12.47 10.54
C GLU A 153 -10.00 -12.53 9.08
N THR A 154 -9.35 -11.76 8.21
CA THR A 154 -9.70 -11.69 6.78
C THR A 154 -9.14 -12.87 5.98
N LEU A 155 -8.08 -13.51 6.47
CA LEU A 155 -7.41 -14.64 5.82
C LEU A 155 -7.78 -16.00 6.43
N ALA A 156 -8.62 -16.02 7.48
CA ALA A 156 -9.12 -17.24 8.11
C ALA A 156 -10.30 -17.83 7.31
#